data_AF-A0A935JLP1-F1
#
_entry.id   AF-A0A935JLP1-F1
#
_cell.length_a   1.000
_cell.length_b   1.000
_cell.length_c   1.000
_cell.angle_alpha   90.00
_cell.angle_beta   90.00
_cell.angle_gamma   90.00
#
_symmetry.space_group_name_H-M   'P 1'
#
loop_
_entity.id
_entity.type
_entity.pdbx_description
1 polymer ?
#
loop_
_entity_poly.entity_id
_entity_poly.type
_entity_poly.pdbx_seq_one_letter_code
_entity_poly.pdbx_strand_id
1 'polypeptide(L)'
;MEDFIKLHPGSDTIIKGLLRSYEGIFDYPATIFENALSHFLKMPKQDAEKHLKALHHYQIVNYSAQPDRQQITLLQNRMYLDDFKIDSQRTETLRKHYMERLEFMIAYIRNTKECRNNFISGYLGSIEKMQPCGYL
;
A
#
# COMPACT_ATOMS: atom_id res chain seq x y z
N MET A 1 28.16 -27.84 8.79
CA MET A 1 27.97 -26.95 7.62
C MET A 1 28.94 -27.28 6.48
N GLU A 2 30.21 -27.55 6.76
CA GLU A 2 31.19 -27.98 5.74
C GLU A 2 30.76 -29.27 5.02
N ASP A 3 30.11 -30.21 5.72
CA ASP A 3 29.59 -31.43 5.09
C ASP A 3 28.45 -31.13 4.10
N PHE A 4 27.61 -30.13 4.38
CA PHE A 4 26.55 -29.72 3.47
C PHE A 4 27.11 -29.04 2.22
N ILE A 5 28.14 -28.21 2.39
CA ILE A 5 28.87 -27.57 1.28
C ILE A 5 29.47 -28.63 0.35
N LYS A 6 30.01 -29.72 0.90
CA LYS A 6 30.51 -30.85 0.11
C LYS A 6 29.41 -31.61 -0.65
N LEU A 7 28.21 -31.71 -0.08
CA LEU A 7 27.07 -32.41 -0.69
C LEU A 7 26.36 -31.57 -1.75
N HIS A 8 26.39 -30.23 -1.64
CA HIS A 8 25.65 -29.31 -2.51
C HIS A 8 26.54 -28.16 -3.02
N PRO A 9 27.40 -28.39 -4.03
CA PRO A 9 28.35 -27.40 -4.53
C PRO A 9 27.66 -26.16 -5.14
N GLY A 10 26.42 -26.28 -5.64
CA GLY A 10 25.65 -25.14 -6.13
C GLY A 10 25.23 -24.14 -5.04
N SER A 11 25.16 -24.59 -3.78
CA SER A 11 24.77 -23.75 -2.62
C SER A 11 25.97 -23.08 -1.94
N ASP A 12 27.18 -23.51 -2.27
CA ASP A 12 28.43 -23.05 -1.65
C ASP A 12 28.61 -21.53 -1.80
N THR A 13 28.34 -21.01 -3.00
CA THR A 13 28.50 -19.59 -3.32
C THR A 13 27.63 -18.70 -2.44
N ILE A 14 26.37 -19.09 -2.18
CA ILE A 14 25.46 -18.27 -1.36
C ILE A 14 25.77 -18.39 0.13
N ILE A 15 26.15 -19.58 0.62
CA ILE A 15 26.52 -19.80 2.03
C ILE A 15 27.78 -18.99 2.36
N LYS A 16 28.80 -19.06 1.50
CA LYS A 16 30.01 -18.23 1.62
C LYS A 16 29.73 -16.74 1.48
N GLY A 17 28.73 -16.36 0.68
CA GLY A 17 28.24 -14.99 0.59
C GLY A 17 27.68 -14.50 1.91
N LEU A 18 26.74 -15.26 2.48
CA LEU A 18 26.12 -14.94 3.77
C LEU A 18 27.16 -14.81 4.88
N LEU A 19 28.09 -15.76 4.97
CA LEU A 19 29.18 -15.75 5.96
C LEU A 19 30.11 -14.53 5.84
N ARG A 20 30.31 -13.98 4.63
CA ARG A 20 31.17 -12.81 4.41
C ARG A 20 30.45 -11.48 4.55
N SER A 21 29.14 -11.45 4.31
CA SER A 21 28.34 -10.23 4.34
C SER A 21 27.66 -9.98 5.69
N TYR A 22 27.39 -11.04 6.46
CA TYR A 22 26.66 -10.95 7.72
C TYR A 22 27.44 -11.71 8.81
N GLU A 23 28.13 -10.95 9.65
CA GLU A 23 28.81 -11.50 10.83
C GLU A 23 27.79 -11.98 11.86
N GLY A 24 28.06 -13.09 12.53
CA GLY A 24 27.20 -13.62 13.61
C GLY A 24 25.83 -14.13 13.14
N ILE A 25 25.62 -14.34 11.84
CA ILE A 25 24.34 -14.81 11.28
C ILE A 25 23.92 -16.22 11.79
N PHE A 26 24.86 -16.99 12.35
CA PHE A 26 24.57 -18.29 12.97
C PHE A 26 24.12 -18.17 14.42
N ASP A 27 24.58 -17.14 15.12
CA ASP A 27 24.32 -16.95 16.54
C ASP A 27 23.06 -16.10 16.75
N TYR A 28 22.78 -15.16 15.84
CA TYR A 28 21.69 -14.20 15.96
C TYR A 28 20.90 -14.03 14.65
N PRO A 29 19.58 -13.77 14.76
CA PRO A 29 18.78 -13.42 13.59
C PRO A 29 19.30 -12.12 12.96
N ALA A 30 19.64 -12.17 11.67
CA ALA A 30 20.14 -11.04 10.91
C ALA A 30 19.15 -10.64 9.81
N THR A 31 18.98 -9.32 9.60
CA THR A 31 18.20 -8.79 8.48
C THR A 31 19.02 -8.91 7.20
N ILE A 32 18.59 -9.78 6.28
CA ILE A 32 19.26 -9.99 5.00
C ILE A 32 18.69 -9.03 3.96
N PHE A 33 19.56 -8.18 3.39
CA PHE A 33 19.23 -7.37 2.22
C PHE A 33 19.54 -8.17 0.94
N GLU A 34 18.49 -8.72 0.32
CA GLU A 34 18.60 -9.54 -0.89
C GLU A 34 19.30 -8.81 -2.05
N ASN A 35 19.05 -7.51 -2.21
CA ASN A 35 19.70 -6.68 -3.24
C ASN A 35 21.21 -6.54 -3.00
N ALA A 36 21.62 -6.36 -1.74
CA ALA A 36 23.03 -6.27 -1.39
C ALA A 36 23.73 -7.62 -1.60
N LEU A 37 23.07 -8.71 -1.20
CA LEU A 37 23.57 -10.07 -1.40
C LEU A 37 23.67 -10.41 -2.90
N SER A 38 22.68 -10.04 -3.70
CA SER A 38 22.69 -10.28 -5.15
C SER A 38 23.81 -9.51 -5.85
N HIS A 39 24.07 -8.26 -5.44
CA HIS A 39 25.21 -7.48 -5.94
C HIS A 39 26.55 -8.09 -5.55
N PHE A 40 26.70 -8.53 -4.30
CA PHE A 40 27.94 -9.17 -3.81
C PHE A 40 28.22 -10.48 -4.57
N LEU A 41 27.18 -11.27 -4.80
CA LEU A 41 27.27 -12.57 -5.48
C LEU A 41 27.23 -12.47 -7.02
N LYS A 42 27.06 -11.27 -7.59
CA LYS A 42 26.92 -11.02 -9.03
C LYS A 42 25.87 -11.91 -9.71
N MET A 43 24.74 -12.11 -9.03
CA MET A 43 23.61 -12.90 -9.53
C MET A 43 22.33 -12.07 -9.49
N PRO A 44 21.31 -12.39 -10.30
CA PRO A 44 20.03 -11.69 -10.21
C PRO A 44 19.36 -11.97 -8.86
N LYS A 45 18.64 -10.97 -8.34
CA LYS A 45 17.91 -11.04 -7.05
C LYS A 45 17.03 -12.29 -6.95
N GLN A 46 16.31 -12.61 -8.03
CA GLN A 46 15.44 -13.78 -8.08
C GLN A 46 16.17 -15.09 -7.83
N ASP A 47 17.40 -15.23 -8.32
CA ASP A 47 18.18 -16.44 -8.10
C ASP A 47 18.75 -16.46 -6.68
N ALA A 48 19.17 -15.32 -6.12
CA ALA A 48 19.54 -15.23 -4.70
C ALA A 48 18.37 -15.65 -3.78
N GLU A 49 17.15 -15.16 -4.05
CA GLU A 49 15.94 -15.56 -3.31
C GLU A 49 15.64 -17.06 -3.44
N LYS A 50 15.77 -17.65 -4.63
CA LYS A 50 15.57 -19.10 -4.83
C LYS A 50 16.54 -19.91 -3.97
N HIS A 51 17.82 -19.52 -3.95
CA HIS A 51 18.82 -20.19 -3.14
C HIS A 51 18.55 -20.03 -1.64
N LEU A 52 18.12 -18.84 -1.18
CA LEU A 52 17.72 -18.62 0.22
C LEU A 52 16.51 -19.47 0.61
N LYS A 53 15.50 -19.56 -0.26
CA LYS A 53 14.34 -20.44 -0.06
C LYS A 53 14.73 -21.92 -0.03
N ALA A 54 15.69 -22.33 -0.86
CA ALA A 54 16.23 -23.70 -0.83
C ALA A 54 16.94 -23.98 0.50
N LEU A 55 17.80 -23.07 0.98
CA LEU A 55 18.45 -23.20 2.29
C LEU A 55 17.45 -23.28 3.45
N HIS A 56 16.34 -22.54 3.36
CA HIS A 56 15.24 -22.65 4.31
C HIS A 56 14.53 -23.99 4.25
N HIS A 57 14.29 -24.51 3.04
CA HIS A 57 13.72 -25.85 2.87
C HIS A 57 14.61 -26.94 3.46
N TYR A 58 15.94 -26.81 3.29
CA TYR A 58 16.92 -27.69 3.91
C TYR A 58 17.10 -27.48 5.43
N GLN A 59 16.32 -26.59 6.05
CA GLN A 59 16.38 -26.26 7.48
C GLN A 59 17.76 -25.75 7.94
N ILE A 60 18.53 -25.13 7.03
CA ILE A 60 19.85 -24.57 7.34
C ILE A 60 19.73 -23.13 7.83
N VAL A 61 18.78 -22.37 7.27
CA VAL A 61 18.55 -20.95 7.60
C VAL A 61 17.05 -20.72 7.74
N ASN A 62 16.63 -20.03 8.80
CA ASN A 62 15.25 -19.57 8.91
C ASN A 62 15.06 -18.26 8.13
N TYR A 63 14.72 -18.35 6.84
CA TYR A 63 14.55 -17.19 5.97
C TYR A 63 13.07 -16.81 5.83
N SER A 64 12.73 -15.59 6.25
CA SER A 64 11.46 -14.94 5.99
C SER A 64 11.63 -13.89 4.91
N ALA A 65 11.08 -14.15 3.72
CA ALA A 65 11.08 -13.18 2.63
C ALA A 65 10.35 -11.89 3.03
N GLN A 66 10.84 -10.75 2.53
CA GLN A 66 10.14 -9.49 2.73
C GLN A 66 8.74 -9.58 2.09
N PRO A 67 7.66 -9.24 2.80
CA PRO A 67 6.32 -9.32 2.24
C PRO A 67 6.21 -8.35 1.06
N ASP A 68 5.88 -8.87 -0.12
CA ASP A 68 5.60 -8.11 -1.36
C ASP A 68 4.27 -7.33 -1.30
N ARG A 69 3.76 -7.09 -0.08
CA ARG A 69 2.54 -6.32 0.12
C ARG A 69 2.90 -4.85 0.03
N GLN A 70 2.19 -4.12 -0.84
CA GLN A 70 2.24 -2.67 -0.89
C GLN A 70 2.02 -2.10 0.51
N GLN A 71 3.06 -1.47 1.05
CA GLN A 71 2.98 -0.81 2.35
C GLN A 71 2.50 0.62 2.12
N ILE A 72 1.47 1.03 2.87
CA ILE A 72 1.03 2.42 2.89
C ILE A 72 2.00 3.17 3.80
N THR A 73 2.88 3.97 3.21
CA THR A 73 3.76 4.86 3.96
C THR A 73 3.06 6.21 4.14
N LEU A 74 2.82 6.59 5.39
CA LEU A 74 2.42 7.95 5.70
C LEU A 74 3.62 8.86 5.47
N LEU A 75 3.49 9.83 4.57
CA LEU A 75 4.55 10.80 4.25
C LEU A 75 4.83 11.77 5.41
N GLN A 76 3.88 11.88 6.34
CA GLN A 76 3.98 12.75 7.50
C GLN A 76 4.15 11.92 8.76
N ASN A 77 5.01 12.41 9.66
CA ASN A 77 5.16 11.84 10.99
C ASN A 77 3.84 11.93 11.76
N ARG A 78 3.66 11.00 12.70
CA ARG A 78 2.54 11.04 13.64
C ARG A 78 2.59 12.35 14.41
N MET A 79 1.54 13.17 14.31
CA MET A 79 1.46 14.41 15.05
C MET A 79 1.16 14.12 16.53
N TYR A 80 1.84 14.82 17.44
CA TYR A 80 1.55 14.75 18.87
C TYR A 80 0.23 15.46 19.18
N LEU A 81 -0.45 15.05 20.24
CA LEU A 81 -1.76 15.60 20.62
C LEU A 81 -1.71 17.11 20.85
N ASP A 82 -0.59 17.60 21.39
CA ASP A 82 -0.40 19.03 21.72
C ASP A 82 -0.32 19.92 20.47
N ASP A 83 0.10 19.35 19.33
CA ASP A 83 0.19 20.05 18.05
C ASP A 83 -1.06 19.84 17.17
N PHE A 84 -2.07 19.09 17.66
CA PHE A 84 -3.31 18.82 16.94
C PHE A 84 -4.27 20.00 16.92
N LYS A 85 -4.20 20.78 15.84
CA LYS A 85 -5.12 21.88 15.56
C LYS A 85 -6.11 21.49 14.47
N ILE A 86 -7.40 21.50 14.83
CA ILE A 86 -8.49 21.37 13.86
C ILE A 86 -8.68 22.74 13.20
N ASP A 87 -8.68 22.76 11.87
CA ASP A 87 -9.06 23.94 11.10
C ASP A 87 -10.57 24.17 11.23
N SER A 88 -10.94 25.07 12.14
CA SER A 88 -12.33 25.41 12.44
C SER A 88 -13.02 26.06 11.24
N GLN A 89 -12.34 26.92 10.50
CA GLN A 89 -12.87 27.59 9.32
C GLN A 89 -13.20 26.58 8.21
N ARG A 90 -12.30 25.62 7.96
CA ARG A 90 -12.56 24.53 7.02
C ARG A 90 -13.69 23.64 7.50
N THR A 91 -13.75 23.34 8.79
CA THR A 91 -14.82 22.52 9.38
C THR A 91 -16.19 23.17 9.21
N GLU A 92 -16.30 24.47 9.47
CA GLU A 92 -17.53 25.24 9.25
C GLU A 92 -17.92 25.27 7.77
N THR A 93 -16.96 25.46 6.86
CA THR A 93 -17.21 25.41 5.41
C THR A 93 -17.75 24.05 4.98
N LEU A 94 -17.14 22.96 5.45
CA LEU A 94 -17.64 21.60 5.17
C LEU A 94 -19.04 21.38 5.74
N ARG A 95 -19.33 21.91 6.93
CA ARG A 95 -20.65 21.84 7.55
C ARG A 95 -21.70 22.59 6.72
N LYS A 96 -21.37 23.78 6.20
CA LYS A 96 -22.25 24.56 5.33
C LYS A 96 -22.58 23.79 4.05
N HIS A 97 -21.56 23.28 3.35
CA HIS A 97 -21.78 22.48 2.14
C HIS A 97 -22.59 21.20 2.42
N TYR A 98 -22.41 20.58 3.57
CA TYR A 98 -23.22 19.44 3.97
C TYR A 98 -24.69 19.83 4.15
N MET A 99 -24.96 20.96 4.80
CA MET A 99 -26.32 21.49 4.95
C MET A 99 -26.97 21.81 3.60
N GLU A 100 -26.26 22.50 2.71
CA GLU A 100 -26.75 22.81 1.35
C GLU A 100 -27.12 21.54 0.58
N ARG A 101 -26.30 20.49 0.68
CA ARG A 101 -26.56 19.18 0.06
C ARG A 101 -27.82 18.52 0.62
N LEU A 102 -28.02 18.58 1.94
CA LEU A 102 -29.21 18.03 2.58
C LEU A 102 -30.49 18.77 2.16
N GLU A 103 -30.44 20.10 2.15
CA GLU A 103 -31.56 20.93 1.69
C GLU A 103 -31.93 20.60 0.25
N PHE A 104 -30.94 20.45 -0.63
CA PHE A 104 -31.16 20.03 -2.00
C PHE A 104 -31.81 18.64 -2.10
N MET A 105 -31.35 17.67 -1.31
CA MET A 105 -31.96 16.32 -1.28
C MET A 105 -33.41 16.36 -0.79
N ILE A 106 -33.71 17.16 0.24
CA ILE A 106 -35.08 17.34 0.74
C ILE A 106 -35.96 17.97 -0.34
N ALA A 107 -35.45 19.01 -1.01
CA ALA A 107 -36.16 19.68 -2.09
C ALA A 107 -36.42 18.72 -3.27
N TYR A 108 -35.48 17.85 -3.61
CA TYR A 108 -35.66 16.81 -4.62
C TYR A 108 -36.80 15.84 -4.28
N ILE A 109 -36.86 15.38 -3.03
CA ILE A 109 -37.92 14.45 -2.56
C ILE A 109 -39.28 15.13 -2.56
N ARG A 110 -39.34 16.40 -2.13
CA ARG A 110 -40.57 17.20 -2.06
C ARG A 110 -41.01 17.77 -3.41
N ASN A 111 -40.21 17.61 -4.46
CA ASN A 111 -40.53 18.13 -5.78
C ASN A 111 -41.71 17.36 -6.40
N THR A 112 -42.83 18.08 -6.60
CA THR A 112 -44.04 17.58 -7.26
C THR A 112 -44.34 18.26 -8.60
N LYS A 113 -43.56 19.28 -8.97
CA LYS A 113 -43.90 20.20 -10.07
C LYS A 113 -42.95 20.07 -11.26
N GLU A 114 -41.66 19.88 -11.00
CA GLU A 114 -40.64 19.83 -12.03
C GLU A 114 -40.20 18.40 -12.32
N CYS A 115 -39.72 18.18 -13.54
CA CYS A 115 -39.13 16.91 -13.87
C CYS A 115 -37.93 16.59 -12.97
N ARG A 116 -37.95 15.43 -12.31
CA ARG A 116 -36.86 14.99 -11.41
C ARG A 116 -35.49 14.99 -12.10
N ASN A 117 -35.46 14.65 -13.39
CA ASN A 117 -34.23 14.64 -14.19
C ASN A 117 -33.66 16.06 -14.38
N ASN A 118 -34.53 17.04 -14.66
CA ASN A 118 -34.15 18.44 -14.82
C ASN A 118 -33.67 19.04 -13.49
N PHE A 119 -34.32 18.66 -12.39
CA PHE A 119 -33.95 19.10 -11.05
C PHE A 119 -32.53 18.63 -10.67
N ILE A 120 -32.20 17.35 -10.89
CA ILE A 120 -30.85 16.81 -10.64
C ILE A 120 -29.81 17.46 -11.55
N SER A 121 -30.14 17.64 -12.83
CA SER A 121 -29.25 18.28 -13.81
C SER A 121 -28.76 19.65 -13.36
N GLY A 122 -29.66 20.47 -12.78
CA GLY A 122 -29.31 21.78 -12.24
C GLY A 122 -28.32 21.74 -11.08
N TYR A 123 -28.43 20.73 -10.21
CA TYR A 123 -27.48 20.55 -9.09
C TYR A 123 -26.12 20.01 -9.52
N LEU A 124 -26.09 19.20 -10.57
CA LEU A 124 -24.84 18.74 -11.18
C LEU A 124 -24.17 19.82 -12.05
N GLY A 125 -24.74 21.02 -12.14
CA GLY A 125 -24.18 22.14 -12.89
C GLY A 125 -24.29 21.99 -14.41
N SER A 126 -25.17 21.11 -14.88
CA SER A 126 -25.42 20.95 -16.33
C SER A 126 -26.29 22.11 -16.83
N ILE A 127 -25.76 22.87 -17.79
CA ILE A 127 -26.35 24.13 -18.28
C ILE A 127 -27.58 23.86 -19.17
N GLU A 128 -27.69 22.65 -19.72
CA GLU A 128 -28.79 22.29 -20.61
C GLU A 128 -30.02 21.84 -19.82
N LYS A 129 -31.13 22.55 -20.05
CA LYS A 129 -32.45 22.09 -19.61
C LYS A 129 -32.78 20.83 -20.39
N MET A 130 -32.69 19.69 -19.70
CA MET A 130 -33.15 18.42 -20.25
C MET A 130 -34.64 18.51 -20.62
N GLN A 131 -35.02 17.77 -21.64
CA GLN A 131 -36.40 17.74 -22.11
C GLN A 131 -37.36 17.37 -20.96
N PRO A 132 -38.58 17.94 -20.93
CA PRO A 132 -39.57 17.60 -19.90
C PRO A 132 -39.83 16.10 -19.88
N CYS A 133 -39.88 15.48 -18.69
CA CYS A 133 -40.23 14.06 -18.61
C CYS A 133 -41.69 13.84 -18.98
N GLY A 134 -41.91 12.76 -19.72
CA GLY A 134 -43.20 12.42 -20.30
C GLY A 134 -43.25 12.81 -21.78
N TYR A 135 -42.50 12.09 -22.61
CA TYR A 135 -42.93 11.85 -23.98
C TYR A 135 -43.71 10.53 -23.96
N LEU A 136 -45.00 10.62 -24.20
CA LEU A 136 -45.75 9.61 -24.94
C LEU A 136 -46.23 10.30 -26.21
#